data_AF-A0A355BLN3-F1
#
_entry.id   AF-A0A355BLN3-F1
#
_cell.length_a   1.000
_cell.length_b   1.000
_cell.length_c   1.000
_cell.angle_alpha   90.00
_cell.angle_beta   90.00
_cell.angle_gamma   90.00
#
_symmetry.space_group_name_H-M   'P 1'
#
loop_
_entity.id
_entity.type
_entity.pdbx_description
1 polymer ?
#
loop_
_entity_poly.entity_id
_entity_poly.type
_entity_poly.pdbx_seq_one_letter_code
_entity_poly.pdbx_strand_id
1 'polypeptide(L)'
;MRSKRAFAITVAALALATLFYMVTTLFILGTLGLELTVLTPWPLQLYLNRFAFALLERFDVVFLIVWAFQMVNLISINMYTAANCLRGVYPRLDAQRSALIVLMLVLVGIAIPARAAIQSIIVKQFSLAALIYYGVLPFLLLLVAILRGKKGEDRDEQKEMA
;
A
#
# COMPACT_ATOMS: atom_id res chain seq x y z
N MET A 1 -15.40 21.44 13.56
CA MET A 1 -15.64 20.16 14.33
C MET A 1 -15.21 18.82 13.67
N ARG A 2 -15.18 18.65 12.33
CA ARG A 2 -14.97 17.36 11.62
C ARG A 2 -13.51 16.86 11.59
N SER A 3 -12.53 17.76 11.66
CA SER A 3 -11.09 17.47 11.53
C SER A 3 -10.50 16.66 12.70
N LYS A 4 -10.85 16.98 13.95
CA LYS A 4 -10.32 16.27 15.14
C LYS A 4 -10.75 14.79 15.18
N ARG A 5 -11.99 14.50 14.76
CA ARG A 5 -12.49 13.11 14.66
C ARG A 5 -11.80 12.35 13.53
N ALA A 6 -11.62 12.96 12.36
CA ALA A 6 -10.88 12.35 11.26
C ALA A 6 -9.43 12.03 11.65
N PHE A 7 -8.76 12.97 12.34
CA PHE A 7 -7.40 12.74 12.85
C PHE A 7 -7.35 11.58 13.85
N ALA A 8 -8.24 11.56 14.85
CA ALA A 8 -8.30 10.49 15.84
C ALA A 8 -8.54 9.11 15.19
N ILE A 9 -9.43 9.03 14.21
CA ILE A 9 -9.71 7.78 13.47
C ILE A 9 -8.48 7.33 12.69
N THR A 10 -7.80 8.23 11.98
CA THR A 10 -6.59 7.90 11.23
C THR A 10 -5.47 7.41 12.14
N VAL A 11 -5.26 8.05 13.30
CA VAL A 11 -4.27 7.62 14.29
C VAL A 11 -4.63 6.25 14.85
N ALA A 12 -5.89 6.01 15.18
CA ALA A 12 -6.34 4.71 15.67
C ALA A 12 -6.15 3.59 14.62
N ALA A 13 -6.48 3.86 13.36
CA ALA A 13 -6.28 2.91 12.27
C ALA A 13 -4.79 2.59 12.06
N LEU A 14 -3.93 3.61 12.11
CA LEU A 14 -2.47 3.43 11.99
C LEU A 14 -1.93 2.61 13.16
N ALA A 15 -2.32 2.94 14.40
CA ALA A 15 -1.90 2.22 15.59
C ALA A 15 -2.31 0.74 15.54
N LEU A 16 -3.54 0.46 15.10
CA LEU A 16 -4.04 -0.92 14.93
C LEU A 16 -3.24 -1.67 13.87
N ALA A 17 -2.96 -1.05 12.71
CA ALA A 17 -2.16 -1.66 11.67
C ALA A 17 -0.74 -1.95 12.17
N THR A 18 -0.08 -0.98 12.81
CA THR A 18 1.25 -1.14 13.40
C THR A 18 1.28 -2.26 14.43
N LEU A 19 0.28 -2.34 15.32
CA LEU A 19 0.17 -3.40 16.31
C LEU A 19 0.07 -4.78 15.63
N PHE A 20 -0.78 -4.91 14.61
CA PHE A 20 -0.95 -6.16 13.90
C PHE A 20 0.36 -6.61 13.25
N TYR A 21 1.02 -5.72 12.50
CA TYR A 21 2.33 -6.01 11.88
C TYR A 21 3.41 -6.35 12.90
N MET A 22 3.46 -5.62 14.03
CA MET A 22 4.42 -5.88 15.09
C MET A 22 4.22 -7.27 15.69
N VAL A 23 2.98 -7.61 16.08
CA VAL A 23 2.65 -8.91 16.67
C VAL A 23 2.96 -10.05 15.70
N THR A 24 2.56 -9.92 14.43
CA THR A 24 2.89 -10.95 13.42
C THR A 24 4.39 -11.11 13.22
N THR A 25 5.14 -10.00 13.21
CA THR A 25 6.60 -10.05 13.03
C THR A 25 7.28 -10.72 14.22
N LEU A 26 6.84 -10.43 15.45
CA LEU A 26 7.36 -11.07 16.66
C LEU A 26 7.10 -12.58 16.68
N PHE A 27 5.91 -13.03 16.28
CA PHE A 27 5.62 -14.47 16.18
C PHE A 27 6.46 -15.17 15.12
N ILE A 28 6.62 -14.55 13.95
CA ILE A 28 7.44 -15.09 12.88
C ILE A 28 8.90 -15.20 13.34
N LEU A 29 9.47 -14.12 13.90
CA LEU A 29 10.85 -14.12 14.39
C LEU A 29 11.05 -15.10 15.54
N GLY A 30 10.10 -15.21 16.46
CA GLY A 30 10.17 -16.13 17.59
C GLY A 30 10.13 -17.60 17.19
N THR A 31 9.56 -17.94 16.03
CA THR A 31 9.39 -19.34 15.59
C THR A 31 10.32 -19.77 14.46
N LEU A 32 10.64 -18.86 13.53
CA LEU A 32 11.57 -19.11 12.43
C LEU A 32 13.01 -18.73 12.79
N GLY A 33 13.21 -17.85 13.77
CA GLY A 33 14.51 -17.25 14.05
C GLY A 33 14.88 -16.16 13.03
N LEU A 34 15.95 -15.40 13.33
CA LEU A 34 16.34 -14.22 12.56
C LEU A 34 16.92 -14.60 11.18
N GLU A 35 17.75 -15.63 11.12
CA GLU A 35 18.40 -16.06 9.87
C GLU A 35 17.40 -16.59 8.84
N LEU A 36 16.50 -17.50 9.24
CA LEU A 36 15.50 -18.08 8.36
C LEU A 36 14.49 -17.04 7.87
N THR A 37 14.13 -16.07 8.71
CA THR A 37 13.18 -15.01 8.36
C THR A 37 13.74 -14.09 7.27
N VAL A 38 15.03 -13.77 7.31
CA VAL A 38 15.67 -12.89 6.32
C VAL A 38 15.89 -13.60 4.98
N LEU A 39 16.17 -14.90 5.00
CA LEU A 39 16.44 -15.68 3.80
C LEU A 39 15.16 -16.16 3.08
N THR A 40 14.01 -16.13 3.77
CA THR A 40 12.74 -16.62 3.22
C THR A 40 11.93 -15.47 2.61
N PRO A 41 11.52 -15.53 1.33
CA PRO A 41 10.75 -14.45 0.70
C PRO A 41 9.33 -14.28 1.26
N TRP A 42 8.73 -15.33 1.85
CA TRP A 42 7.36 -15.32 2.39
C TRP A 42 7.29 -15.95 3.79
N PRO A 43 7.88 -15.31 4.82
CA PRO A 43 8.07 -15.93 6.12
C PRO A 43 6.75 -16.22 6.85
N LEU A 44 5.70 -15.40 6.65
CA LEU A 44 4.37 -15.66 7.20
C LEU A 44 3.76 -16.96 6.65
N GLN A 45 3.88 -17.21 5.35
CA GLN A 45 3.35 -18.43 4.74
C GLN A 45 4.07 -19.68 5.31
N LEU A 46 5.39 -19.59 5.47
CA LEU A 46 6.18 -20.67 6.05
C LEU A 46 5.81 -20.92 7.52
N TYR A 47 5.54 -19.86 8.29
CA TYR A 47 5.04 -19.97 9.66
C TYR A 47 3.69 -20.68 9.71
N LEU A 48 2.73 -20.28 8.87
CA LEU A 48 1.39 -20.88 8.84
C LEU A 48 1.39 -22.34 8.39
N ASN A 49 2.35 -22.73 7.55
CA ASN A 49 2.51 -24.11 7.12
C ASN A 49 2.82 -25.07 8.29
N ARG A 50 3.37 -24.56 9.40
CA ARG A 50 3.72 -25.38 10.58
C ARG A 50 2.52 -25.76 11.45
N PHE A 51 1.35 -25.15 11.24
CA PHE A 51 0.13 -25.47 11.99
C PHE A 51 -0.77 -26.42 11.20
N ALA A 52 -1.01 -27.59 11.77
CA ALA A 52 -2.02 -28.54 11.31
C ALA A 52 -3.17 -28.56 12.33
N PHE A 53 -4.42 -28.46 11.85
CA PHE A 53 -5.63 -28.58 12.66
C PHE A 53 -6.43 -29.81 12.21
N ALA A 54 -7.31 -30.34 13.07
CA ALA A 54 -8.09 -31.55 12.78
C ALA A 54 -8.95 -31.49 11.50
N LEU A 55 -9.30 -30.29 11.01
CA LEU A 55 -10.09 -30.08 9.78
C LEU A 55 -9.24 -29.72 8.55
N LEU A 56 -7.98 -29.30 8.73
CA LEU A 56 -7.11 -28.83 7.65
C LEU A 56 -5.68 -29.27 7.91
N GLU A 57 -5.15 -30.11 7.01
CA GLU A 57 -3.76 -30.61 7.06
C GLU A 57 -2.73 -29.47 6.98
N ARG A 58 -3.10 -28.33 6.38
CA ARG A 58 -2.22 -27.19 6.10
C ARG A 58 -2.95 -25.86 6.20
N PHE A 59 -2.68 -25.08 7.24
CA PHE A 59 -3.32 -23.78 7.44
C PHE A 59 -2.89 -22.71 6.42
N ASP A 60 -1.72 -22.87 5.79
CA ASP A 60 -1.25 -21.95 4.75
C ASP A 60 -2.19 -21.87 3.54
N VAL A 61 -2.96 -22.94 3.26
CA VAL A 61 -3.90 -22.98 2.13
C VAL A 61 -5.04 -21.98 2.29
N VAL A 62 -5.62 -21.87 3.48
CA VAL A 62 -6.72 -20.91 3.74
C VAL A 62 -6.24 -19.48 3.60
N PHE A 63 -5.04 -19.19 4.13
CA PHE A 63 -4.39 -17.90 3.97
C PHE A 63 -4.17 -17.58 2.49
N LEU A 64 -3.63 -18.52 1.71
CA LEU A 64 -3.39 -18.33 0.27
C LEU A 64 -4.67 -18.05 -0.52
N ILE A 65 -5.80 -18.69 -0.18
CA ILE A 65 -7.09 -18.44 -0.83
C ILE A 65 -7.53 -16.99 -0.60
N VAL A 66 -7.59 -16.56 0.67
CA VAL A 66 -7.99 -15.20 1.03
C VAL A 66 -7.04 -14.18 0.39
N TRP A 67 -5.74 -14.47 0.43
CA TRP A 67 -4.72 -13.59 -0.11
C TRP A 67 -4.78 -13.50 -1.65
N ALA A 68 -5.12 -14.58 -2.35
CA ALA A 68 -5.31 -14.57 -3.79
C ALA A 68 -6.50 -13.67 -4.20
N PHE A 69 -7.63 -13.77 -3.51
CA PHE A 69 -8.77 -12.87 -3.74
C PHE A 69 -8.40 -11.41 -3.45
N GLN A 70 -7.64 -11.16 -2.38
CA GLN A 70 -7.14 -9.83 -2.08
C GLN A 70 -6.23 -9.30 -3.21
N MET A 71 -5.33 -10.11 -3.75
CA MET A 71 -4.44 -9.71 -4.84
C MET A 71 -5.22 -9.34 -6.11
N VAL A 72 -6.22 -10.12 -6.50
CA VAL A 72 -7.08 -9.81 -7.65
C VAL A 72 -7.78 -8.46 -7.45
N ASN A 73 -8.37 -8.24 -6.28
CA ASN A 73 -9.02 -6.97 -5.96
C ASN A 73 -8.04 -5.78 -6.01
N LEU A 74 -6.84 -5.96 -5.44
CA LEU A 74 -5.79 -4.94 -5.45
C LEU A 74 -5.34 -4.58 -6.86
N ILE A 75 -5.19 -5.56 -7.75
CA ILE A 75 -4.85 -5.34 -9.16
C ILE A 75 -5.98 -4.53 -9.83
N SER A 76 -7.24 -4.91 -9.63
CA SER A 76 -8.39 -4.21 -10.22
C SER A 76 -8.46 -2.74 -9.78
N ILE A 77 -8.33 -2.48 -8.48
CA ILE A 77 -8.36 -1.12 -7.93
C ILE A 77 -7.18 -0.29 -8.46
N ASN A 78 -5.98 -0.85 -8.50
CA ASN A 78 -4.80 -0.14 -8.98
C ASN A 78 -4.87 0.17 -10.48
N MET A 79 -5.35 -0.77 -11.30
CA MET A 79 -5.56 -0.53 -12.74
C MET A 79 -6.58 0.58 -12.98
N TYR A 80 -7.71 0.56 -12.26
CA TYR A 80 -8.72 1.60 -12.34
C TYR A 80 -8.17 2.97 -11.91
N THR A 81 -7.45 3.01 -10.79
CA THR A 81 -6.84 4.23 -10.25
C THR A 81 -5.79 4.79 -11.19
N ALA A 82 -4.94 3.95 -11.79
CA ALA A 82 -3.93 4.36 -12.76
C ALA A 82 -4.55 4.95 -14.03
N ALA A 83 -5.62 4.34 -14.55
CA ALA A 83 -6.32 4.86 -15.73
C ALA A 83 -6.92 6.25 -15.46
N ASN A 84 -7.54 6.44 -14.29
CA ASN A 84 -8.07 7.74 -13.89
C ASN A 84 -6.97 8.79 -13.64
N CYS A 85 -5.85 8.40 -13.04
CA CYS A 85 -4.70 9.28 -12.85
C CYS A 85 -4.15 9.76 -14.19
N LEU A 86 -4.03 8.86 -15.17
CA LEU A 86 -3.58 9.20 -16.52
C LEU A 86 -4.52 10.21 -17.22
N ARG A 87 -5.84 10.07 -17.01
CA ARG A 87 -6.82 11.05 -17.50
C ARG A 87 -6.73 12.39 -16.78
N GLY A 88 -6.40 12.39 -15.49
CA GLY A 88 -6.14 13.62 -14.74
C GLY A 88 -4.95 14.41 -15.29
N VAL A 89 -3.90 13.71 -15.71
CA VAL A 89 -2.71 14.31 -16.34
C VAL A 89 -2.97 14.70 -17.79
N TYR A 90 -3.74 13.90 -18.53
CA TYR A 90 -4.08 14.13 -19.93
C TYR A 90 -5.61 14.13 -20.13
N PRO A 91 -6.28 15.27 -19.89
CA PRO A 91 -7.75 15.37 -19.92
C PRO A 91 -8.39 15.04 -21.27
N ARG A 92 -7.60 15.08 -22.35
CA ARG A 92 -8.04 14.75 -23.72
C ARG A 92 -8.12 13.25 -24.00
N LEU A 93 -7.66 12.40 -23.07
CA LEU A 93 -7.74 10.94 -23.22
C LEU A 93 -9.12 10.43 -22.82
N ASP A 94 -9.74 9.67 -23.73
CA ASP A 94 -10.96 8.93 -23.45
C ASP A 94 -10.72 7.83 -22.41
N ALA A 95 -11.76 7.48 -21.65
CA ALA A 95 -11.69 6.46 -20.61
C ALA A 95 -11.17 5.12 -21.15
N GLN A 96 -11.68 4.67 -22.29
CA GLN A 96 -11.27 3.42 -22.93
C GLN A 96 -9.80 3.45 -23.35
N ARG A 97 -9.33 4.55 -23.95
CA ARG A 97 -7.92 4.69 -24.37
C ARG A 97 -6.97 4.68 -23.18
N SER A 98 -7.32 5.39 -22.10
CA SER A 98 -6.52 5.39 -20.88
C SER A 98 -6.40 4.00 -20.24
N ALA A 99 -7.51 3.25 -20.20
CA ALA A 99 -7.52 1.88 -19.70
C ALA A 99 -6.67 0.93 -20.56
N LEU A 100 -6.74 1.07 -21.89
CA LEU A 100 -5.92 0.27 -22.81
C LEU A 100 -4.43 0.55 -22.66
N ILE A 101 -4.03 1.81 -22.48
CA ILE A 101 -2.62 2.18 -22.25
C ILE A 101 -2.12 1.55 -20.95
N VAL A 102 -2.88 1.66 -19.86
CA VAL A 102 -2.53 1.05 -18.58
C VAL A 102 -2.47 -0.47 -18.67
N LEU A 103 -3.44 -1.10 -19.34
CA LEU A 103 -3.45 -2.54 -19.58
C LEU A 103 -2.22 -2.99 -20.37
N MET A 104 -1.85 -2.25 -21.43
CA MET A 104 -0.65 -2.53 -22.21
C MET A 104 0.61 -2.51 -21.34
N LEU A 105 0.77 -1.50 -20.49
CA LEU A 105 1.92 -1.40 -19.57
C LEU A 105 1.97 -2.60 -18.61
N VAL A 106 0.82 -3.03 -18.08
CA VAL A 106 0.73 -4.22 -17.22
C VAL A 106 1.12 -5.49 -17.97
N LEU A 107 0.61 -5.69 -19.18
CA LEU A 107 0.93 -6.87 -20.00
C LEU A 107 2.41 -6.93 -20.38
N VAL A 108 3.01 -5.78 -20.74
CA VAL A 108 4.45 -5.69 -20.99
C VAL A 108 5.24 -6.02 -19.72
N GLY A 109 4.80 -5.54 -18.56
CA GLY A 109 5.42 -5.86 -17.28
C GLY A 109 5.40 -7.35 -16.96
N ILE A 110 4.29 -8.05 -17.25
CA ILE A 110 4.15 -9.50 -17.05
C ILE A 110 5.03 -10.28 -18.03
N ALA A 111 5.19 -9.80 -19.26
CA ALA A 111 6.00 -10.46 -20.28
C ALA A 111 7.50 -10.45 -19.98
N ILE A 112 7.97 -9.59 -19.07
CA ILE A 112 9.37 -9.57 -18.63
C ILE A 112 9.57 -10.70 -17.62
N PRO A 113 10.39 -11.73 -17.92
CA PRO A 113 10.64 -12.81 -16.98
C PRO A 113 11.45 -12.28 -15.80
N ALA A 114 10.74 -11.95 -14.72
CA ALA A 114 11.36 -11.49 -13.48
C ALA A 114 12.02 -12.68 -12.79
N ARG A 115 13.32 -12.87 -13.01
CA ARG A 115 14.14 -13.67 -12.10
C ARG A 115 14.02 -13.05 -10.70
N ALA A 116 13.98 -13.85 -9.64
CA ALA A 116 13.81 -13.37 -8.26
C ALA A 116 14.76 -12.21 -7.88
N ALA A 117 16.00 -12.23 -8.41
CA ALA A 117 16.96 -11.14 -8.25
C ALA A 117 16.49 -9.81 -8.86
N ILE A 118 16.01 -9.82 -10.11
CA ILE A 118 15.52 -8.63 -10.81
C ILE A 118 14.27 -8.08 -10.12
N GLN A 119 13.35 -8.96 -9.70
CA GLN A 119 12.18 -8.57 -8.94
C GLN A 119 12.56 -7.85 -7.64
N SER A 120 13.55 -8.38 -6.90
CA SER A 120 14.01 -7.75 -5.66
C SER A 120 14.57 -6.34 -5.88
N ILE A 121 15.26 -6.10 -7.00
CA ILE A 121 15.81 -4.79 -7.35
C ILE A 121 14.70 -3.81 -7.70
N ILE A 122 13.75 -4.23 -8.54
CA ILE A 122 12.60 -3.40 -8.93
C ILE A 122 11.80 -3.00 -7.68
N VAL A 123 11.52 -3.95 -6.80
CA VAL A 123 10.78 -3.69 -5.55
C VAL A 123 11.55 -2.70 -4.67
N LYS A 124 12.86 -2.88 -4.47
CA LYS A 124 13.69 -1.95 -3.69
C LYS A 124 13.65 -0.52 -4.25
N GLN A 125 13.80 -0.36 -5.57
CA GLN A 125 13.79 0.96 -6.20
C GLN A 125 12.42 1.62 -6.13
N PHE A 126 11.34 0.88 -6.41
CA PHE A 126 9.98 1.40 -6.27
C PHE A 126 9.66 1.77 -4.82
N SER A 127 10.12 0.98 -3.85
CA SER A 127 9.90 1.24 -2.43
C SER A 127 10.62 2.51 -1.98
N LEU A 128 11.86 2.72 -2.43
CA LEU A 128 12.61 3.94 -2.18
C LEU A 128 11.91 5.16 -2.79
N ALA A 129 11.48 5.06 -4.05
CA ALA A 129 10.77 6.14 -4.74
C ALA A 129 9.44 6.48 -4.05
N ALA A 130 8.68 5.47 -3.63
CA ALA A 130 7.45 5.66 -2.88
C ALA A 130 7.70 6.32 -1.51
N LEU A 131 8.75 5.91 -0.80
CA LEU A 131 9.13 6.52 0.47
C LEU A 131 9.49 8.00 0.29
N ILE A 132 10.25 8.34 -0.75
CA ILE A 132 10.58 9.74 -1.08
C ILE A 132 9.30 10.50 -1.42
N TYR A 133 8.41 9.93 -2.23
CA TYR A 133 7.17 10.58 -2.62
C TYR A 133 6.27 10.86 -1.41
N TYR A 134 5.91 9.84 -0.63
CA TYR A 134 5.03 10.01 0.54
C TYR A 134 5.70 10.74 1.70
N GLY A 135 7.02 10.62 1.84
CA GLY A 135 7.79 11.30 2.86
C GLY A 135 7.95 12.79 2.54
N VAL A 136 8.47 13.14 1.37
CA VAL A 136 8.88 14.51 1.03
C VAL A 136 7.72 15.39 0.55
N LEU A 137 6.79 14.84 -0.23
CA LEU A 137 5.67 15.60 -0.79
C LEU A 137 4.84 16.36 0.27
N PRO A 138 4.41 15.76 1.41
CA PRO A 138 3.65 16.50 2.41
C PRO A 138 4.46 17.66 3.01
N PHE A 139 5.78 17.51 3.21
CA PHE A 139 6.62 18.61 3.69
C PHE A 139 6.77 19.73 2.66
N LEU A 140 6.89 19.39 1.37
CA LEU A 140 6.90 20.38 0.30
C LEU A 140 5.58 21.15 0.25
N LEU A 141 4.45 20.45 0.33
CA LEU A 141 3.12 21.08 0.37
C LEU A 141 2.95 21.96 1.62
N LEU A 142 3.46 21.52 2.78
CA LEU A 142 3.47 22.30 4.02
C LEU A 142 4.30 23.58 3.86
N LEU A 143 5.50 23.49 3.28
CA LEU A 143 6.35 24.64 3.01
C LEU A 143 5.66 25.63 2.08
N VAL A 144 5.05 25.17 0.99
CA VAL A 144 4.27 26.01 0.08
C VAL A 144 3.07 26.66 0.79
N ALA A 145 2.39 25.94 1.68
CA ALA A 145 1.27 26.49 2.44
C ALA A 145 1.72 27.62 3.40
N ILE A 146 2.85 27.42 4.09
CA ILE A 146 3.47 28.43 4.96
C ILE A 146 3.87 29.66 4.15
N LEU A 147 4.55 29.48 3.01
CA LEU A 147 4.95 30.59 2.13
C LEU A 147 3.76 31.36 1.56
N ARG A 148 2.64 30.67 1.27
CA ARG A 148 1.39 31.29 0.80
C ARG A 148 0.55 31.91 1.91
N GLY A 149 0.98 31.82 3.17
CA GLY A 149 0.28 32.40 4.33
C GLY A 149 -1.10 31.80 4.60
N LYS A 150 -1.43 30.62 4.04
CA LYS A 150 -2.67 29.93 4.34
C LYS A 150 -2.55 29.26 5.72
N LYS A 151 -2.91 30.00 6.77
CA LYS A 151 -3.20 29.39 8.08
C LYS A 151 -4.46 28.54 7.94
N GLY A 152 -4.35 27.25 8.26
CA GLY A 152 -5.44 26.29 8.13
C GLY A 152 -6.68 26.77 8.88
N GLU A 153 -7.82 26.80 8.18
CA GLU A 153 -9.23 26.69 8.60
C GLU A 153 -9.75 27.25 9.94
N ASP A 154 -8.99 28.00 10.72
CA ASP A 154 -9.51 28.70 11.91
C ASP A 154 -10.23 30.01 11.54
N ARG A 155 -10.14 30.44 10.27
CA ARG A 155 -10.78 31.66 9.75
C ARG A 155 -12.17 31.47 9.16
N ASP A 156 -12.56 30.24 8.83
CA ASP A 156 -13.88 29.97 8.25
C ASP A 156 -14.96 29.86 9.35
N GLU A 157 -14.59 29.39 10.56
CA GLU A 157 -15.51 29.37 11.71
C GLU A 157 -15.85 30.79 12.23
N GLN A 158 -15.00 31.81 12.01
CA GLN A 158 -15.27 33.20 12.42
C GLN A 158 -16.11 34.01 11.41
N LYS A 159 -16.18 33.59 10.15
CA LYS A 159 -16.99 34.25 9.11
C LYS A 159 -18.42 33.72 9.01
N GLU A 160 -18.68 32.50 9.50
CA GLU A 160 -20.05 31.96 9.60
C GLU A 160 -20.78 32.43 10.88
N MET A 161 -20.08 33.06 11.82
CA MET A 161 -20.64 33.58 13.09
C MET A 161 -20.72 35.11 13.16
N ALA A 162 -20.50 35.84 12.06
CA ALA A 162 -20.65 37.29 11.94
C ALA A 162 -21.62 37.63 10.81
#